data_AF-A0A9E2JQP7-F1
#
_entry.id   AF-A0A9E2JQP7-F1
#
_cell.length_a   1.000
_cell.length_b   1.000
_cell.length_c   1.000
_cell.angle_alpha   90.00
_cell.angle_beta   90.00
_cell.angle_gamma   90.00
#
_symmetry.space_group_name_H-M   'P 1'
#
loop_
_entity.id
_entity.type
_entity.pdbx_description
1 polymer ?
#
loop_
_entity_poly.entity_id
_entity_poly.type
_entity_poly.pdbx_seq_one_letter_code
_entity_poly.pdbx_strand_id
1 'polypeptide(L)'
;MCEVHWTEYFQRLGPPIIALLVAYIAYQQWRVSRQTFREKLFDRRFAVFDETQLFIHEIIKSGKVDPVNIRDYSRRFRRAAFLFDRKMLDYLEKIFKCACDMNTFAMMLEADHLSEDERKAYVKKHMDELSWLMEQFEVLYEKFRPYLNLEENRL
;
A
#
# COMPACT_ATOMS: atom_id res chain seq x y z
N MET A 1 47.92 38.39 41.24
CA MET A 1 46.90 37.38 40.93
C MET A 1 46.51 37.62 39.48
N CYS A 2 46.96 36.80 38.54
CA CYS A 2 46.65 37.00 37.12
C CYS A 2 45.20 36.58 36.90
N GLU A 3 44.30 37.56 36.72
CA GLU A 3 42.91 37.28 36.41
C GLU A 3 42.80 36.62 35.05
N VAL A 4 42.00 35.57 35.02
CA VAL A 4 42.02 34.54 34.01
C VAL A 4 41.13 34.96 32.84
N HIS A 5 41.62 35.92 32.03
CA HIS A 5 40.90 36.50 30.89
C HIS A 5 40.47 35.49 29.81
N TRP A 6 41.09 34.31 29.73
CA TRP A 6 40.72 33.28 28.74
C TRP A 6 39.29 32.75 28.95
N THR A 7 38.77 32.83 30.18
CA THR A 7 37.40 32.39 30.52
C THR A 7 36.33 33.31 29.90
N GLU A 8 36.59 34.62 29.85
CA GLU A 8 35.69 35.61 29.23
C GLU A 8 35.59 35.44 27.71
N TYR A 9 36.71 35.08 27.06
CA TYR A 9 36.72 34.75 25.63
C TYR A 9 35.88 33.49 25.33
N PHE A 10 35.96 32.47 26.19
CA PHE A 10 35.20 31.23 26.05
C PHE A 10 33.69 31.45 26.21
N GLN A 11 33.28 32.30 27.15
CA GLN A 11 31.87 32.63 27.39
C GLN A 11 31.23 33.43 26.24
N ARG A 12 32.02 34.26 25.52
CA ARG A 12 31.53 35.04 24.38
C ARG A 12 31.50 34.25 23.07
N LEU A 13 32.44 33.31 22.88
CA LEU A 13 32.53 32.49 21.66
C LEU A 13 31.70 31.20 21.73
N GLY A 14 31.36 30.72 22.93
CA GLY A 14 30.51 29.54 23.11
C GLY A 14 29.13 29.65 22.43
N PRO A 15 28.32 30.69 22.71
CA PRO A 15 26.99 30.84 22.12
C PRO A 15 26.94 30.84 20.58
N PRO A 16 27.78 31.59 19.84
CA PRO A 16 27.76 31.55 18.38
C PRO A 16 28.23 30.21 17.79
N ILE A 17 29.18 29.53 18.44
CA ILE A 17 29.62 28.18 18.01
C ILE A 17 28.48 27.18 18.18
N ILE A 18 27.79 27.20 19.32
CA ILE A 18 26.62 26.35 19.56
C ILE A 18 25.50 26.68 18.56
N ALA A 19 25.26 27.97 18.27
CA ALA A 19 24.25 28.38 17.30
C ALA A 19 24.56 27.87 15.88
N LEU A 20 25.83 27.92 15.45
CA LEU A 20 26.26 27.38 14.16
C LEU A 20 26.11 25.85 14.10
N LEU A 21 26.44 25.14 15.19
CA LEU A 21 26.25 23.70 15.28
C LEU A 21 24.77 23.30 15.22
N VAL A 22 23.90 24.02 15.93
CA VAL A 22 22.45 23.79 15.89
C VAL A 22 21.89 24.07 14.49
N ALA A 23 22.29 25.18 13.85
CA ALA A 23 21.89 25.49 12.48
C ALA A 23 22.34 24.41 11.48
N TYR A 24 23.55 23.88 11.65
CA TYR A 24 24.08 22.79 10.83
C TYR A 24 23.32 21.47 11.02
N ILE A 25 23.04 21.07 12.27
CA ILE A 25 22.23 19.88 12.58
C ILE A 25 20.82 20.03 12.04
N ALA A 26 20.18 21.20 12.19
CA ALA A 26 18.86 21.48 11.65
C ALA A 26 18.83 21.38 10.11
N TYR A 27 19.86 21.90 9.42
CA TYR A 27 20.02 21.75 7.98
C TYR A 27 20.19 20.28 7.58
N GLN A 28 20.97 19.50 8.33
CA GLN A 28 21.16 18.08 8.10
C GLN A 28 19.86 17.28 8.34
N GLN A 29 19.12 17.60 9.40
CA GLN A 29 17.79 17.02 9.67
C GLN A 29 16.78 17.36 8.58
N TRP A 30 16.79 18.59 8.06
CA TRP A 30 15.96 18.98 6.91
C TRP A 30 16.32 18.15 5.67
N ARG A 31 17.61 17.96 5.37
CA ARG A 31 18.07 17.13 4.27
C ARG A 31 17.68 15.65 4.42
N VAL A 32 17.81 15.08 5.61
CA VAL A 32 17.41 13.69 5.93
C VAL A 32 15.89 13.52 5.86
N SER A 33 15.12 14.46 6.43
CA SER A 33 13.65 14.42 6.38
C SER A 33 13.12 14.39 4.93
N ARG A 34 13.79 15.09 4.01
CA ARG A 34 13.46 15.07 2.58
C ARG A 34 13.68 13.70 1.94
N GLN A 35 14.68 12.95 2.39
CA GLN A 35 14.94 11.58 1.94
C GLN A 35 13.94 10.58 2.54
N THR A 36 13.62 10.72 3.84
CA THR A 36 12.63 9.85 4.51
C THR A 36 11.22 9.96 3.91
N PHE A 37 10.88 11.09 3.26
CA PHE A 37 9.58 11.23 2.62
C PHE A 37 9.39 10.26 1.45
N ARG A 38 10.45 10.02 0.66
CA ARG A 38 10.41 9.10 -0.48
C ARG A 38 10.37 7.64 -0.03
N GLU A 39 11.15 7.30 0.99
CA GLU A 39 11.14 5.98 1.62
C GLU A 39 9.76 5.67 2.20
N LYS A 40 9.18 6.59 2.99
CA LYS A 40 7.83 6.42 3.56
C LYS A 40 6.74 6.27 2.49
N LEU A 41 6.86 6.96 1.36
CA LEU A 41 5.90 6.82 0.26
C LEU A 41 6.04 5.45 -0.42
N PHE A 42 7.27 4.99 -0.65
CA PHE A 42 7.54 3.66 -1.16
C PHE A 42 6.98 2.59 -0.23
N ASP A 43 7.31 2.64 1.07
CA ASP A 43 6.82 1.66 2.05
C ASP A 43 5.30 1.58 2.07
N ARG A 44 4.61 2.74 1.99
CA ARG A 44 3.14 2.78 1.94
C ARG A 44 2.59 2.17 0.65
N ARG A 45 3.22 2.40 -0.49
CA ARG A 45 2.80 1.82 -1.77
C ARG A 45 3.08 0.33 -1.85
N PHE A 46 4.23 -0.10 -1.34
CA PHE A 46 4.61 -1.49 -1.23
C PHE A 46 3.67 -2.25 -0.28
N ALA A 47 3.28 -1.64 0.84
CA ALA A 47 2.30 -2.23 1.74
C ALA A 47 0.96 -2.52 1.05
N VAL A 48 0.48 -1.62 0.17
CA VAL A 48 -0.76 -1.90 -0.60
C VAL A 48 -0.55 -3.04 -1.60
N PHE A 49 0.61 -3.09 -2.27
CA PHE A 49 0.96 -4.19 -3.17
C PHE A 49 0.95 -5.54 -2.44
N ASP A 50 1.67 -5.63 -1.32
CA ASP A 50 1.79 -6.86 -0.52
C ASP A 50 0.42 -7.30 0.01
N GLU A 51 -0.39 -6.37 0.52
CA GLU A 51 -1.76 -6.66 0.97
C GLU A 51 -2.66 -7.16 -0.16
N THR A 52 -2.59 -6.58 -1.37
CA THR A 52 -3.36 -7.06 -2.53
C THR A 52 -2.87 -8.42 -3.00
N GLN A 53 -1.56 -8.65 -3.01
CA GLN A 53 -0.98 -9.94 -3.40
C GLN A 53 -1.41 -11.05 -2.44
N LEU A 54 -1.35 -10.80 -1.13
CA LEU A 54 -1.80 -11.74 -0.10
C LEU A 54 -3.29 -12.04 -0.25
N PHE A 55 -4.12 -11.01 -0.47
CA PHE A 55 -5.56 -11.18 -0.68
C PHE A 55 -5.87 -12.08 -1.89
N ILE A 56 -5.22 -11.84 -3.03
CA ILE A 56 -5.35 -12.67 -4.23
C ILE A 56 -4.89 -14.12 -3.95
N HIS A 57 -3.75 -14.28 -3.30
CA HIS A 57 -3.20 -15.59 -2.97
C HIS A 57 -4.17 -16.41 -2.10
N GLU A 58 -4.75 -15.82 -1.06
CA GLU A 58 -5.69 -16.51 -0.17
C GLU A 58 -6.93 -17.01 -0.91
N ILE A 59 -7.45 -16.21 -1.85
CA ILE A 59 -8.60 -16.60 -2.69
C ILE A 59 -8.21 -17.73 -3.65
N ILE A 60 -7.07 -17.62 -4.33
CA ILE A 60 -6.59 -18.67 -5.26
C ILE A 60 -6.35 -19.99 -4.52
N LYS A 61 -5.73 -19.93 -3.34
CA LYS A 61 -5.40 -21.11 -2.53
C LYS A 61 -6.64 -21.86 -2.04
N SER A 62 -7.66 -21.13 -1.60
CA SER A 62 -8.88 -21.74 -1.05
C SER A 62 -9.96 -21.98 -2.09
N GLY A 63 -9.89 -21.31 -3.24
CA GLY A 63 -10.95 -21.26 -4.25
C GLY A 63 -12.23 -20.61 -3.73
N LYS A 64 -12.18 -19.92 -2.59
CA LYS A 64 -13.32 -19.29 -1.92
C LYS A 64 -12.90 -17.91 -1.40
N VAL A 65 -13.89 -17.08 -1.10
CA VAL A 65 -13.65 -15.77 -0.51
C VAL A 65 -14.21 -15.75 0.91
N ASP A 66 -13.38 -15.37 1.88
CA ASP A 66 -13.84 -15.13 3.25
C ASP A 66 -14.44 -13.71 3.34
N PRO A 67 -15.71 -13.55 3.79
CA PRO A 67 -16.32 -12.25 4.02
C PRO A 67 -15.51 -11.31 4.93
N VAL A 68 -14.76 -11.87 5.90
CA VAL A 68 -13.88 -11.10 6.78
C VAL A 68 -12.73 -10.47 5.97
N ASN A 69 -12.15 -11.24 5.05
CA ASN A 69 -11.06 -10.78 4.19
C ASN A 69 -11.53 -9.68 3.23
N ILE A 70 -12.75 -9.79 2.68
CA ILE A 70 -13.36 -8.73 1.85
C ILE A 70 -13.46 -7.43 2.63
N ARG A 71 -14.01 -7.49 3.85
CA ARG A 71 -14.19 -6.31 4.70
C ARG A 71 -12.86 -5.66 5.07
N ASP A 72 -11.87 -6.47 5.44
CA ASP A 72 -10.55 -5.96 5.81
C ASP A 72 -9.81 -5.37 4.60
N TYR A 73 -9.93 -5.99 3.43
CA TYR A 73 -9.40 -5.45 2.18
C TYR A 73 -10.06 -4.12 1.79
N SER A 74 -11.38 -3.98 1.92
CA SER A 74 -12.10 -2.72 1.67
C SER A 74 -11.58 -1.56 2.53
N ARG A 75 -11.30 -1.82 3.82
CA ARG A 75 -10.73 -0.81 4.72
C ARG A 75 -9.32 -0.39 4.28
N ARG A 76 -8.52 -1.36 3.82
CA ARG A 76 -7.15 -1.13 3.31
C ARG A 76 -7.17 -0.37 1.97
N PHE A 77 -8.05 -0.73 1.05
CA PHE A 77 -8.27 -0.08 -0.24
C PHE A 77 -8.54 1.42 -0.12
N ARG A 78 -9.35 1.85 0.86
CA ARG A 78 -9.62 3.29 1.08
C ARG A 78 -8.35 4.12 1.33
N ARG A 79 -7.29 3.52 1.86
CA ARG A 79 -6.00 4.19 2.06
C ARG A 79 -5.19 4.28 0.77
N ALA A 80 -5.39 3.36 -0.17
CA ALA A 80 -4.75 3.39 -1.49
C ALA A 80 -5.16 4.63 -2.30
N ALA A 81 -6.38 5.16 -2.07
CA ALA A 81 -6.89 6.37 -2.73
C ALA A 81 -5.97 7.60 -2.60
N PHE A 82 -5.15 7.66 -1.54
CA PHE A 82 -4.20 8.75 -1.31
C PHE A 82 -2.79 8.49 -1.87
N LEU A 83 -2.52 7.28 -2.34
CA LEU A 83 -1.17 6.82 -2.71
C LEU A 83 -1.00 6.63 -4.22
N PHE A 84 -2.10 6.40 -4.95
CA PHE A 84 -2.12 6.02 -6.36
C PHE A 84 -3.04 6.90 -7.19
N ASP A 85 -2.86 6.85 -8.51
CA ASP A 85 -3.72 7.55 -9.45
C ASP A 85 -5.05 6.80 -9.66
N ARG A 86 -5.97 7.44 -10.40
CA ARG A 86 -7.29 6.85 -10.69
C ARG A 86 -7.21 5.52 -11.45
N LYS A 87 -6.26 5.39 -12.39
CA LYS A 87 -6.10 4.17 -13.19
C LYS A 87 -5.77 2.95 -12.31
N MET A 88 -4.94 3.15 -11.30
CA MET A 88 -4.59 2.11 -10.34
C MET A 88 -5.73 1.81 -9.39
N LEU A 89 -6.46 2.84 -8.94
CA LEU A 89 -7.64 2.65 -8.10
C LEU A 89 -8.73 1.85 -8.82
N ASP A 90 -9.00 2.18 -10.09
CA ASP A 90 -9.95 1.44 -10.93
C ASP A 90 -9.54 -0.04 -11.09
N TYR A 91 -8.23 -0.31 -11.13
CA TYR A 91 -7.71 -1.68 -11.19
C TYR A 91 -7.91 -2.45 -9.88
N LEU A 92 -7.53 -1.84 -8.74
CA LEU A 92 -7.72 -2.42 -7.42
C LEU A 92 -9.21 -2.62 -7.08
N GLU A 93 -10.08 -1.72 -7.56
CA GLU A 93 -11.54 -1.84 -7.43
C GLU A 93 -12.08 -3.04 -8.23
N LYS A 94 -11.54 -3.31 -9.41
CA LYS A 94 -11.90 -4.52 -10.18
C LYS A 94 -11.56 -5.80 -9.43
N ILE A 95 -10.37 -5.87 -8.80
CA ILE A 95 -9.99 -7.00 -7.95
C ILE A 95 -10.98 -7.16 -6.78
N PHE A 96 -11.31 -6.06 -6.12
CA PHE A 96 -12.28 -6.07 -5.02
C PHE A 96 -13.66 -6.54 -5.47
N LYS A 97 -14.15 -6.03 -6.61
CA LYS A 97 -15.44 -6.38 -7.16
C LYS A 97 -15.51 -7.88 -7.52
N CYS A 98 -14.48 -8.39 -8.18
CA CYS A 98 -14.36 -9.83 -8.48
C CYS A 98 -14.52 -10.69 -7.22
N ALA A 99 -13.82 -10.35 -6.13
CA ALA A 99 -13.96 -11.07 -4.87
C ALA A 99 -15.37 -10.97 -4.24
N CYS A 100 -16.02 -9.81 -4.34
CA CYS A 100 -17.41 -9.62 -3.90
C CYS A 100 -18.39 -10.45 -4.75
N ASP A 101 -18.19 -10.50 -6.07
CA ASP A 101 -19.03 -11.26 -6.99
C ASP A 101 -18.86 -12.77 -6.73
N MET A 102 -17.63 -13.26 -6.53
CA MET A 102 -17.36 -14.64 -6.09
C MET A 102 -18.09 -14.99 -4.79
N ASN A 103 -18.00 -14.14 -3.76
CA ASN A 103 -18.71 -14.37 -2.49
C ASN A 103 -20.24 -14.37 -2.70
N THR A 104 -20.75 -13.51 -3.56
CA THR A 104 -22.18 -13.46 -3.89
C THR A 104 -22.62 -14.75 -4.58
N PHE A 105 -21.87 -15.26 -5.55
CA PHE A 105 -22.20 -16.54 -6.21
C PHE A 105 -22.10 -17.73 -5.25
N ALA A 106 -21.14 -17.72 -4.32
CA ALA A 106 -21.05 -18.74 -3.28
C ALA A 106 -22.30 -18.74 -2.39
N MET A 107 -22.76 -17.56 -1.93
CA MET A 107 -24.01 -17.42 -1.16
C MET A 107 -25.25 -17.88 -1.96
N MET A 108 -25.31 -17.55 -3.25
CA MET A 108 -26.42 -17.99 -4.11
C MET A 108 -26.45 -19.50 -4.29
N LEU A 109 -25.29 -20.18 -4.29
CA LEU A 109 -25.21 -21.64 -4.39
C LEU A 109 -25.69 -22.38 -3.13
N GLU A 110 -25.77 -21.69 -1.99
CA GLU A 110 -26.26 -22.22 -0.71
C GLU A 110 -27.79 -22.16 -0.58
N ALA A 111 -28.50 -21.50 -1.49
CA ALA A 111 -29.96 -21.41 -1.41
C ALA A 111 -30.66 -22.76 -1.70
N ASP A 112 -31.67 -23.09 -0.89
CA ASP A 112 -32.35 -24.40 -0.86
C ASP A 112 -33.13 -24.77 -2.14
N HIS A 113 -33.39 -23.82 -3.03
CA HIS A 113 -34.32 -23.99 -4.15
C HIS A 113 -33.75 -23.59 -5.53
N LEU A 114 -32.48 -23.86 -5.78
CA LEU A 114 -31.91 -23.66 -7.12
C LEU A 114 -32.30 -24.78 -8.09
N SER A 115 -32.75 -24.37 -9.28
CA SER A 115 -32.78 -25.27 -10.43
C SER A 115 -31.38 -25.72 -10.85
N GLU A 116 -31.28 -26.81 -11.60
CA GLU A 116 -29.99 -27.27 -12.13
C GLU A 116 -29.30 -26.22 -13.03
N ASP A 117 -30.09 -25.51 -13.84
CA ASP A 117 -29.57 -24.51 -14.77
C ASP A 117 -29.01 -23.29 -14.02
N GLU A 118 -29.70 -22.82 -12.97
CA GLU A 118 -29.20 -21.75 -12.10
C GLU A 118 -27.92 -22.17 -11.38
N ARG A 119 -27.88 -23.40 -10.84
CA ARG A 119 -26.68 -23.94 -10.19
C ARG A 119 -25.49 -23.97 -11.16
N LYS A 120 -25.67 -24.51 -12.36
CA LYS A 120 -24.63 -24.53 -13.41
C LYS A 120 -24.18 -23.12 -13.78
N ALA A 121 -25.12 -22.17 -13.88
CA ALA A 121 -24.81 -20.78 -14.19
C ALA A 121 -23.96 -20.11 -13.10
N TYR A 122 -24.29 -20.27 -11.81
CA TYR A 122 -23.50 -19.67 -10.73
C TYR A 122 -22.14 -20.33 -10.54
N VAL A 123 -22.04 -21.66 -10.68
CA VAL A 123 -20.73 -22.35 -10.68
C VAL A 123 -19.86 -21.81 -11.80
N LYS A 124 -20.40 -21.66 -13.02
CA LYS A 124 -19.65 -21.10 -14.14
C LYS A 124 -19.17 -19.68 -13.84
N LYS A 125 -20.06 -18.79 -13.40
CA LYS A 125 -19.68 -17.40 -13.05
C LYS A 125 -18.59 -17.35 -11.97
N HIS A 126 -18.71 -18.18 -10.93
CA HIS A 126 -17.68 -18.28 -9.89
C HIS A 126 -16.33 -18.74 -10.45
N MET A 127 -16.32 -19.72 -11.36
CA MET A 127 -15.09 -20.20 -12.01
C MET A 127 -14.49 -19.16 -12.95
N ASP A 128 -15.31 -18.42 -13.69
CA ASP A 128 -14.87 -17.35 -14.58
C ASP A 128 -14.17 -16.23 -13.78
N GLU A 129 -14.73 -15.82 -12.64
CA GLU A 129 -14.11 -14.83 -11.73
C GLU A 129 -12.80 -15.36 -11.13
N LEU A 130 -12.77 -16.61 -10.66
CA LEU A 130 -11.56 -17.22 -10.10
C LEU A 130 -10.45 -17.31 -11.16
N SER A 131 -10.79 -17.69 -12.39
CA SER A 131 -9.84 -17.74 -13.51
C SER A 131 -9.26 -16.35 -13.80
N TRP A 132 -10.11 -15.32 -13.87
CA TRP A 132 -9.65 -13.96 -14.07
C TRP A 132 -8.72 -13.48 -12.94
N LEU A 133 -9.02 -13.84 -11.69
CA LEU A 133 -8.20 -13.48 -10.53
C LEU A 133 -6.83 -14.18 -10.53
N MET A 134 -6.77 -15.43 -11.00
CA MET A 134 -5.50 -16.15 -11.18
C MET A 134 -4.58 -15.44 -12.19
N GLU A 135 -5.14 -14.92 -13.29
CA GLU A 135 -4.38 -14.13 -14.26
C GLU A 135 -3.85 -12.82 -13.64
N GLN A 136 -4.56 -12.26 -12.64
CA GLN A 136 -4.12 -11.03 -12.00
C GLN A 136 -2.87 -11.20 -11.15
N PHE A 137 -2.52 -12.42 -10.70
CA PHE A 137 -1.35 -12.65 -9.86
C PHE A 137 -0.05 -12.15 -10.54
N GLU A 138 0.13 -12.44 -11.83
CA GLU A 138 1.29 -11.99 -12.61
C GLU A 138 1.14 -10.52 -13.06
N VAL A 139 -0.07 -10.10 -13.43
CA VAL A 139 -0.35 -8.74 -13.90
C VAL A 139 -0.21 -7.70 -12.79
N LEU A 140 -0.43 -8.10 -11.53
CA LEU A 140 -0.37 -7.24 -10.36
C LEU A 140 0.98 -6.52 -10.27
N TYR A 141 2.08 -7.26 -10.41
CA TYR A 141 3.42 -6.69 -10.30
C TYR A 141 3.66 -5.62 -11.38
N GLU A 142 3.31 -5.89 -12.64
CA GLU A 142 3.48 -4.95 -13.74
C GLU A 142 2.64 -3.67 -13.55
N LYS A 143 1.46 -3.77 -12.94
CA LYS A 143 0.63 -2.60 -12.60
C LYS A 143 1.23 -1.76 -11.48
N PHE A 144 1.88 -2.38 -10.50
CA PHE A 144 2.51 -1.69 -9.37
C PHE A 144 3.92 -1.17 -9.68
N ARG A 145 4.62 -1.74 -10.65
CA ARG A 145 6.00 -1.39 -11.02
C ARG A 145 6.25 0.12 -11.19
N PRO A 146 5.41 0.92 -11.90
CA PRO A 146 5.60 2.37 -12.02
C PRO A 146 5.54 3.13 -10.70
N TYR A 147 4.87 2.55 -9.68
CA TYR A 147 4.69 3.16 -8.36
C TYR A 147 5.79 2.77 -7.36
N LEU A 148 6.43 1.61 -7.58
CA LEU A 148 7.49 1.06 -6.75
C LEU A 148 8.90 1.47 -7.25
N ASN A 149 9.06 1.75 -8.55
CA ASN A 149 10.33 2.25 -9.07
C ASN A 149 10.56 3.70 -8.63
N LEU A 150 11.47 3.88 -7.67
CA LEU A 150 11.85 5.18 -7.11
C LEU A 150 12.54 6.11 -8.12
N GLU A 151 13.00 5.62 -9.26
CA GLU A 151 13.86 6.37 -10.19
C GLU A 151 13.12 7.11 -11.31
N GLU A 152 11.88 6.75 -11.63
CA GLU A 152 11.27 7.17 -12.91
C GLU A 152 10.42 8.45 -12.84
N ASN A 153 10.04 8.93 -11.66
CA ASN A 153 9.42 10.26 -11.49
C ASN A 153 10.47 11.36 -11.30
N ARG A 154 11.39 11.48 -12.27
CA ARG A 154 12.10 12.74 -12.54
C ARG A 154 11.28 13.53 -13.57
N LEU A 155 10.23 14.20 -13.11
CA LEU A 155 9.60 15.32 -13.83
C LEU A 155 9.52 16.50 -12.88
#